data_AF-A0A953YZS2-F1
#
_entry.id   AF-A0A953YZS2-F1
#
_cell.length_a   1.000
_cell.length_b   1.000
_cell.length_c   1.000
_cell.angle_alpha   90.00
_cell.angle_beta   90.00
_cell.angle_gamma   90.00
#
_symmetry.space_group_name_H-M   'P 1'
#
loop_
_entity.id
_entity.type
_entity.pdbx_description
1 polymer ?
#
loop_
_entity_poly.entity_id
_entity_poly.type
_entity_poly.pdbx_seq_one_letter_code
_entity_poly.pdbx_strand_id
1 'polypeptide(L)'
;MLTLPRDETYNASEAGIAAAYVGDFNRVSSFFVEGWSSLEGIKARALNLRKVGAFGGIDRVALAKTLVAAMRPLGASAHSIDNAKSIASEDTFCIVTGQQACLAGGPLYVLAKVAHAIALAKALSGKGVRAVPVFWAASEDHDLDEANLFTALDAKAKLRRVRVRDLGESAHKAMEALKLPAFEDEDVQSILHLLGKGPRREEAIELLRLGLGSSFGVAINRMLLKLFADDGLIVVEPRHLRRFAGFREVIGQEIENPRSVAAALHLRREELENRGFHAPLAPSEYLNTFALISGR
;
A
#
# COMPACT_ATOMS: atom_id res chain seq x y z
N MET A 1 -12.86 3.23 -28.16
CA MET A 1 -12.57 4.49 -27.44
C MET A 1 -13.78 4.77 -26.57
N LEU A 2 -13.75 4.36 -25.31
CA LEU A 2 -14.84 4.57 -24.34
C LEU A 2 -14.65 5.96 -23.73
N THR A 3 -15.35 6.95 -24.28
CA THR A 3 -15.52 8.26 -23.66
C THR A 3 -16.48 8.11 -22.49
N LEU A 4 -15.98 8.27 -21.26
CA LEU A 4 -16.82 8.46 -20.09
C LEU A 4 -17.60 9.78 -20.24
N PRO A 5 -18.88 9.84 -19.82
CA PRO A 5 -19.62 11.09 -19.82
C PRO A 5 -18.91 12.10 -18.92
N ARG A 6 -18.60 13.29 -19.45
CA ARG A 6 -18.32 14.45 -18.61
C ARG A 6 -19.69 14.93 -18.11
N ASP A 7 -20.03 14.60 -16.87
CA ASP A 7 -21.16 15.25 -16.21
C ASP A 7 -20.86 16.75 -16.10
N GLU A 8 -21.68 17.57 -16.77
CA GLU A 8 -21.61 19.03 -16.79
C GLU A 8 -22.14 19.68 -15.49
N THR A 9 -22.28 18.90 -14.41
CA THR A 9 -22.76 19.34 -13.08
C THR A 9 -21.66 19.29 -12.01
N TYR A 10 -20.39 19.41 -12.40
CA TYR A 10 -19.29 19.46 -11.45
C TYR A 10 -19.28 20.78 -10.67
N ASN A 11 -19.98 20.79 -9.54
CA ASN A 11 -20.02 21.94 -8.65
C ASN A 11 -18.68 22.03 -7.89
N ALA A 12 -17.83 23.00 -8.26
CA ALA A 12 -16.47 23.15 -7.72
C ALA A 12 -16.39 23.39 -6.20
N SER A 13 -17.53 23.68 -5.55
CA SER A 13 -17.70 23.81 -4.10
C SER A 13 -18.01 22.49 -3.39
N GLU A 14 -18.52 21.46 -4.08
CA GLU A 14 -18.75 20.10 -3.53
C GLU A 14 -17.59 19.14 -3.84
N ALA A 15 -16.68 19.56 -4.71
CA ALA A 15 -15.47 18.84 -5.07
C ALA A 15 -14.52 18.74 -3.87
N GLY A 16 -14.51 17.59 -3.18
CA GLY A 16 -13.62 17.32 -2.05
C GLY A 16 -12.13 17.49 -2.41
N ILE A 17 -11.25 17.48 -1.41
CA ILE A 17 -9.81 17.78 -1.60
C ILE A 17 -9.14 16.97 -2.73
N ALA A 18 -9.54 15.72 -2.96
CA ALA A 18 -9.02 14.89 -4.04
C ALA A 18 -9.33 15.46 -5.44
N ALA A 19 -10.52 16.04 -5.61
CA ALA A 19 -10.90 16.66 -6.85
C ALA A 19 -10.17 17.98 -7.09
N ALA A 20 -10.03 18.81 -6.04
CA ALA A 20 -9.20 20.00 -6.11
C ALA A 20 -7.74 19.64 -6.42
N TYR A 21 -7.20 18.57 -5.83
CA TYR A 21 -5.86 18.09 -6.14
C TYR A 21 -5.66 17.81 -7.62
N VAL A 22 -6.62 17.16 -8.29
CA VAL A 22 -6.51 16.80 -9.72
C VAL A 22 -6.91 17.95 -10.66
N GLY A 23 -7.96 18.71 -10.32
CA GLY A 23 -8.58 19.69 -11.21
C GLY A 23 -8.15 21.14 -10.98
N ASP A 24 -7.71 21.50 -9.78
CA ASP A 24 -7.32 22.87 -9.40
C ASP A 24 -6.29 22.86 -8.26
N PHE A 25 -5.08 22.41 -8.60
CA PHE A 25 -4.02 22.16 -7.61
C PHE A 25 -3.65 23.41 -6.80
N ASN A 26 -3.83 24.62 -7.34
CA ASN A 26 -3.53 25.87 -6.64
C ASN A 26 -4.33 26.03 -5.34
N ARG A 27 -5.56 25.50 -5.28
CA ARG A 27 -6.38 25.54 -4.05
C ARG A 27 -5.78 24.72 -2.90
N VAL A 28 -4.99 23.70 -3.24
CA VAL A 28 -4.47 22.71 -2.28
C VAL A 28 -2.94 22.65 -2.23
N SER A 29 -2.24 23.49 -3.00
CA SER A 29 -0.78 23.41 -3.18
C SER A 29 -0.01 23.47 -1.86
N SER A 30 -0.47 24.26 -0.89
CA SER A 30 0.15 24.35 0.44
C SER A 30 0.08 23.07 1.28
N PHE A 31 -0.74 22.09 0.89
CA PHE A 31 -0.86 20.80 1.58
C PHE A 31 -0.05 19.68 0.92
N PHE A 32 0.51 19.92 -0.27
CA PHE A 32 1.13 18.88 -1.08
C PHE A 32 2.47 19.33 -1.65
N VAL A 33 3.26 18.36 -2.09
CA VAL A 33 4.52 18.65 -2.78
C VAL A 33 4.21 19.11 -4.21
N GLU A 34 4.80 20.23 -4.61
CA GLU A 34 4.69 20.74 -5.99
C GLU A 34 5.35 19.81 -7.01
N GLY A 35 4.96 19.96 -8.29
CA GLY A 35 5.56 19.21 -9.40
C GLY A 35 5.13 17.74 -9.50
N TRP A 36 4.17 17.29 -8.69
CA TRP A 36 3.67 15.90 -8.71
C TRP A 36 2.99 15.51 -10.04
N SER A 37 2.42 16.47 -10.77
CA SER A 37 1.61 16.23 -11.97
C SER A 37 2.43 16.03 -13.25
N SER A 38 3.76 16.14 -13.18
CA SER A 38 4.64 15.96 -14.34
C SER A 38 5.85 15.10 -14.01
N LEU A 39 6.31 14.33 -15.00
CA LEU A 39 7.49 13.48 -14.83
C LEU A 39 8.75 14.31 -14.52
N GLU A 40 8.88 15.51 -15.09
CA GLU A 40 10.01 16.41 -14.83
C GLU A 40 9.96 16.97 -13.40
N GLY A 41 8.78 17.28 -12.87
CA GLY A 41 8.63 17.70 -11.47
C GLY A 41 8.95 16.58 -10.48
N ILE A 42 8.50 15.35 -10.75
CA ILE A 42 8.85 14.18 -9.93
C ILE A 42 10.37 13.90 -10.00
N LYS A 43 10.98 14.03 -11.18
CA LYS A 43 12.44 13.94 -11.35
C LYS A 43 13.17 15.02 -10.55
N ALA A 44 12.72 16.27 -10.63
CA ALA A 44 13.30 17.38 -9.87
C ALA A 44 13.21 17.11 -8.37
N ARG A 45 12.10 16.55 -7.88
CA ARG A 45 11.94 16.12 -6.49
C ARG A 45 12.96 15.05 -6.10
N ALA A 46 13.14 14.01 -6.91
CA ALA A 46 14.14 12.97 -6.64
C ALA A 46 15.56 13.55 -6.53
N LEU A 47 15.95 14.39 -7.49
CA LEU A 47 17.26 15.06 -7.47
C LEU A 47 17.43 15.98 -6.26
N ASN A 48 16.37 16.69 -5.85
CA ASN A 48 16.41 17.54 -4.67
C ASN A 48 16.58 16.72 -3.37
N LEU A 49 15.87 15.60 -3.23
CA LEU A 49 16.00 14.70 -2.08
C LEU A 49 17.44 14.22 -1.91
N ARG A 50 18.13 13.92 -3.01
CA ARG A 50 19.57 13.61 -3.01
C ARG A 50 20.39 14.79 -2.52
N LYS A 51 20.15 15.97 -3.09
CA LYS A 51 20.91 17.20 -2.80
C LYS A 51 20.82 17.60 -1.32
N VAL A 52 19.66 17.46 -0.70
CA VAL A 52 19.44 17.84 0.71
C VAL A 52 19.82 16.75 1.70
N GLY A 53 20.33 15.60 1.25
CA GLY A 53 20.70 14.50 2.13
C GLY A 53 19.52 13.96 2.95
N ALA A 54 18.29 13.98 2.39
CA ALA A 54 17.05 13.65 3.10
C ALA A 54 17.02 12.22 3.68
N PHE A 55 17.98 11.37 3.29
CA PHE A 55 18.09 9.97 3.69
C PHE A 55 19.28 9.71 4.63
N GLY A 56 19.91 10.76 5.16
CA GLY A 56 21.01 10.65 6.12
C GLY A 56 20.63 9.77 7.30
N GLY A 57 21.55 8.88 7.73
CA GLY A 57 21.33 7.99 8.87
C GLY A 57 20.60 6.68 8.58
N ILE A 58 20.10 6.45 7.36
CA ILE A 58 19.49 5.17 6.97
C ILE A 58 20.56 4.22 6.45
N ASP A 59 20.72 3.06 7.09
CA ASP A 59 21.55 1.97 6.55
C ASP A 59 20.85 1.29 5.36
N ARG A 60 21.06 1.85 4.17
CA ARG A 60 20.47 1.38 2.90
C ARG A 60 20.95 -0.02 2.51
N VAL A 61 22.18 -0.38 2.91
CA VAL A 61 22.74 -1.71 2.63
C VAL A 61 22.01 -2.76 3.49
N ALA A 62 21.82 -2.49 4.78
CA ALA A 62 21.04 -3.36 5.65
C ALA A 62 19.57 -3.42 5.23
N LEU A 63 18.99 -2.30 4.75
CA LEU A 63 17.64 -2.27 4.20
C LEU A 63 17.51 -3.19 2.99
N ALA A 64 18.37 -3.03 1.98
CA ALA A 64 18.39 -3.87 0.79
C ALA A 64 18.53 -5.36 1.13
N LYS A 65 19.47 -5.71 2.02
CA LYS A 65 19.65 -7.10 2.50
C LYS A 65 18.39 -7.64 3.19
N THR A 66 17.75 -6.82 4.02
CA THR A 66 16.53 -7.20 4.74
C THR A 66 15.38 -7.47 3.78
N LEU A 67 15.17 -6.60 2.80
CA LEU A 67 14.12 -6.76 1.79
C LEU A 67 14.36 -7.99 0.91
N VAL A 68 15.60 -8.21 0.46
CA VAL A 68 15.97 -9.43 -0.29
C VAL A 68 15.69 -10.68 0.53
N ALA A 69 16.07 -10.71 1.80
CA ALA A 69 15.83 -11.86 2.68
C ALA A 69 14.33 -12.12 2.92
N ALA A 70 13.53 -11.05 3.07
CA ALA A 70 12.09 -11.16 3.27
C ALA A 70 11.35 -11.66 2.02
N MET A 71 11.77 -11.23 0.83
CA MET A 71 11.06 -11.52 -0.42
C MET A 71 11.40 -12.88 -1.06
N ARG A 72 12.62 -13.39 -0.86
CA ARG A 72 13.04 -14.72 -1.40
C ARG A 72 12.07 -15.86 -1.06
N PRO A 73 11.68 -16.09 0.22
CA PRO A 73 10.74 -17.17 0.55
C PRO A 73 9.30 -16.92 0.06
N LEU A 74 9.01 -15.72 -0.45
CA LEU A 74 7.72 -15.36 -1.04
C LEU A 74 7.67 -15.63 -2.56
N GLY A 75 8.75 -16.16 -3.15
CA GLY A 75 8.80 -16.47 -4.58
C GLY A 75 9.15 -15.27 -5.46
N ALA A 76 9.85 -14.27 -4.92
CA ALA A 76 10.28 -13.11 -5.71
C ALA A 76 11.20 -13.49 -6.87
N SER A 77 10.97 -12.87 -8.03
CA SER A 77 11.75 -13.09 -9.24
C SER A 77 13.15 -12.49 -9.14
N ALA A 78 14.03 -12.85 -10.08
CA ALA A 78 15.35 -12.21 -10.19
C ALA A 78 15.24 -10.69 -10.34
N HIS A 79 14.28 -10.20 -11.14
CA HIS A 79 14.02 -8.77 -11.32
C HIS A 79 13.67 -8.07 -9.99
N SER A 80 12.79 -8.65 -9.17
CA SER A 80 12.42 -8.10 -7.86
C SER A 80 13.61 -8.07 -6.90
N ILE A 81 14.42 -9.13 -6.91
CA ILE A 81 15.61 -9.24 -6.06
C ILE A 81 16.66 -8.21 -6.48
N ASP A 82 16.89 -7.99 -7.77
CA ASP A 82 17.87 -7.02 -8.25
C ASP A 82 17.43 -5.58 -8.00
N ASN A 83 16.15 -5.26 -8.17
CA ASN A 83 15.60 -3.98 -7.76
C ASN A 83 15.78 -3.74 -6.25
N ALA A 84 15.52 -4.74 -5.40
CA ALA A 84 15.73 -4.60 -3.96
C ALA A 84 17.20 -4.44 -3.58
N LYS A 85 18.14 -5.13 -4.24
CA LYS A 85 19.58 -4.89 -4.05
C LYS A 85 19.96 -3.46 -4.41
N SER A 86 19.38 -2.90 -5.47
CA SER A 86 19.72 -1.57 -5.96
C SER A 86 19.42 -0.46 -4.94
N ILE A 87 18.51 -0.68 -3.99
CA ILE A 87 18.20 0.26 -2.88
C ILE A 87 19.44 0.62 -2.07
N ALA A 88 20.44 -0.26 -2.00
CA ALA A 88 21.71 0.00 -1.32
C ALA A 88 22.45 1.24 -1.87
N SER A 89 22.21 1.61 -3.12
CA SER A 89 22.75 2.81 -3.73
C SER A 89 21.93 4.05 -3.37
N GLU A 90 22.62 5.16 -3.07
CA GLU A 90 22.00 6.47 -2.82
C GLU A 90 21.32 7.07 -4.06
N ASP A 91 21.68 6.58 -5.27
CA ASP A 91 21.08 7.02 -6.53
C ASP A 91 19.79 6.26 -6.90
N THR A 92 19.37 5.28 -6.08
CA THR A 92 18.13 4.54 -6.28
C THR A 92 16.99 5.18 -5.48
N PHE A 93 15.89 5.50 -6.15
CA PHE A 93 14.67 6.02 -5.54
C PHE A 93 13.57 4.96 -5.53
N CYS A 94 12.66 5.04 -4.56
CA CYS A 94 11.52 4.14 -4.48
C CYS A 94 10.24 4.89 -4.88
N ILE A 95 9.48 4.33 -5.82
CA ILE A 95 8.09 4.71 -6.03
C ILE A 95 7.24 3.80 -5.15
N VAL A 96 6.75 4.34 -4.03
CA VAL A 96 6.02 3.58 -3.03
C VAL A 96 4.52 3.77 -3.21
N THR A 97 3.80 2.67 -3.25
CA THR A 97 2.34 2.62 -3.07
C THR A 97 2.01 1.55 -2.03
N GLY A 98 0.77 1.47 -1.59
CA GLY A 98 0.38 0.48 -0.59
C GLY A 98 -1.12 0.29 -0.48
N GLN A 99 -1.46 -0.78 0.22
CA GLN A 99 -2.80 -1.11 0.66
C GLN A 99 -2.76 -2.02 1.88
N GLN A 100 -3.86 -2.02 2.64
CA GLN A 100 -4.19 -3.07 3.59
C GLN A 100 -4.00 -4.48 2.99
N ALA A 101 -3.52 -5.41 3.82
CA ALA A 101 -3.33 -6.79 3.42
C ALA A 101 -4.67 -7.55 3.40
N CYS A 102 -5.35 -7.54 2.25
CA CYS A 102 -6.66 -8.17 2.10
C CYS A 102 -6.60 -9.57 1.51
N LEU A 103 -7.62 -10.36 1.79
CA LEU A 103 -7.90 -11.65 1.17
C LEU A 103 -7.95 -11.54 -0.36
N ALA A 104 -7.42 -12.55 -1.06
CA ALA A 104 -7.47 -12.68 -2.51
C ALA A 104 -6.94 -11.45 -3.29
N GLY A 105 -5.99 -10.70 -2.72
CA GLY A 105 -5.38 -9.53 -3.35
C GLY A 105 -6.19 -8.24 -3.18
N GLY A 106 -7.33 -8.29 -2.48
CA GLY A 106 -8.15 -7.12 -2.19
C GLY A 106 -8.89 -6.54 -3.39
N PRO A 107 -9.33 -5.28 -3.30
CA PRO A 107 -10.05 -4.63 -4.38
C PRO A 107 -9.16 -4.38 -5.61
N LEU A 108 -9.77 -4.36 -6.79
CA LEU A 108 -9.06 -4.25 -8.07
C LEU A 108 -8.09 -3.06 -8.15
N TYR A 109 -8.37 -1.96 -7.44
CA TYR A 109 -7.51 -0.79 -7.45
C TYR A 109 -6.12 -1.06 -6.83
N VAL A 110 -5.93 -2.15 -6.08
CA VAL A 110 -4.59 -2.61 -5.64
C VAL A 110 -3.69 -2.87 -6.84
N LEU A 111 -4.20 -3.59 -7.84
CA LEU A 111 -3.44 -3.86 -9.06
C LEU A 111 -3.18 -2.57 -9.84
N ALA A 112 -4.14 -1.64 -9.87
CA ALA A 112 -3.96 -0.34 -10.52
C ALA A 112 -2.87 0.51 -9.84
N LYS A 113 -2.85 0.53 -8.50
CA LYS A 113 -1.80 1.20 -7.70
C LYS A 113 -0.42 0.62 -8.01
N VAL A 114 -0.28 -0.70 -8.00
CA VAL A 114 0.98 -1.41 -8.28
C VAL A 114 1.44 -1.14 -9.72
N ALA A 115 0.55 -1.31 -10.70
CA ALA A 115 0.85 -1.04 -12.11
C ALA A 115 1.27 0.43 -12.32
N HIS A 116 0.62 1.38 -11.64
CA HIS A 116 1.01 2.79 -11.70
C HIS A 116 2.40 3.02 -11.11
N ALA A 117 2.72 2.43 -9.95
CA ALA A 117 4.05 2.55 -9.35
C ALA A 117 5.15 1.99 -10.27
N ILE A 118 4.89 0.84 -10.92
CA ILE A 118 5.78 0.24 -11.93
C ILE A 118 5.96 1.17 -13.12
N ALA A 119 4.87 1.68 -13.69
CA ALA A 119 4.91 2.56 -14.85
C ALA A 119 5.71 3.84 -14.57
N LEU A 120 5.50 4.45 -13.39
CA LEU A 120 6.21 5.65 -12.98
C LEU A 120 7.71 5.38 -12.72
N ALA A 121 8.04 4.26 -12.07
CA ALA A 121 9.43 3.84 -11.85
C ALA A 121 10.19 3.62 -13.17
N LYS A 122 9.55 2.98 -14.15
CA LYS A 122 10.09 2.81 -15.51
C LYS A 122 10.27 4.15 -16.22
N ALA A 123 9.28 5.04 -16.14
CA ALA A 123 9.33 6.35 -16.78
C ALA A 123 10.47 7.23 -16.23
N LEU A 124 10.66 7.25 -14.90
CA LEU A 124 11.75 7.98 -14.26
C LEU A 124 13.12 7.39 -14.61
N SER A 125 13.23 6.06 -14.61
CA SER A 125 14.46 5.37 -15.00
C SER A 125 14.85 5.70 -16.45
N GLY A 126 13.88 5.76 -17.36
CA GLY A 126 14.08 6.23 -18.74
C GLY A 126 14.52 7.70 -18.86
N LYS A 127 14.36 8.50 -17.80
CA LYS A 127 14.82 9.91 -17.72
C LYS A 127 16.12 10.08 -16.93
N GLY A 128 16.80 8.98 -16.60
CA GLY A 128 18.08 8.98 -15.90
C GLY A 128 17.99 9.02 -14.38
N VAL A 129 16.80 8.83 -13.79
CA VAL A 129 16.60 8.69 -12.34
C VAL A 129 16.27 7.24 -12.05
N ARG A 130 17.22 6.48 -11.50
CA ARG A 130 16.97 5.07 -11.16
C ARG A 130 15.88 5.00 -10.11
N ALA A 131 14.73 4.46 -10.49
CA ALA A 131 13.57 4.32 -9.62
C ALA A 131 13.05 2.88 -9.64
N VAL A 132 12.68 2.34 -8.47
CA VAL A 132 12.14 0.99 -8.30
C VAL A 132 10.74 1.02 -7.70
N PRO A 133 9.81 0.15 -8.15
CA PRO A 133 8.46 0.09 -7.61
C PRO A 133 8.43 -0.70 -6.30
N VAL A 134 7.76 -0.13 -5.30
CA VAL A 134 7.60 -0.73 -3.97
C VAL A 134 6.12 -0.77 -3.60
N PHE A 135 5.63 -1.95 -3.22
CA PHE A 135 4.32 -2.14 -2.62
C PHE A 135 4.45 -2.37 -1.11
N TRP A 136 3.81 -1.51 -0.33
CA TRP A 136 3.65 -1.60 1.11
C TRP A 136 2.36 -2.35 1.45
N ALA A 137 2.49 -3.58 1.94
CA ALA A 137 1.38 -4.35 2.47
C ALA A 137 1.17 -3.95 3.94
N ALA A 138 0.15 -3.13 4.22
CA ALA A 138 -0.17 -2.67 5.56
C ALA A 138 -0.78 -3.80 6.41
N SER A 139 0.06 -4.75 6.82
CA SER A 139 -0.27 -5.96 7.57
C SER A 139 -0.29 -5.74 9.09
N GLU A 140 0.20 -4.60 9.56
CA GLU A 140 0.16 -4.11 10.94
C GLU A 140 -1.23 -3.64 11.37
N ASP A 141 -2.10 -3.37 10.40
CA ASP A 141 -3.48 -2.97 10.65
C ASP A 141 -4.29 -4.17 11.21
N HIS A 142 -5.34 -3.86 11.96
CA HIS A 142 -6.22 -4.79 12.66
C HIS A 142 -7.68 -4.65 12.22
N ASP A 143 -7.99 -3.81 11.22
CA ASP A 143 -9.31 -3.76 10.59
C ASP A 143 -9.57 -5.03 9.76
N LEU A 144 -10.03 -6.07 10.46
CA LEU A 144 -10.32 -7.36 9.86
C LEU A 144 -11.59 -7.33 8.99
N ASP A 145 -12.51 -6.38 9.24
CA ASP A 145 -13.81 -6.34 8.59
C ASP A 145 -13.70 -6.02 7.09
N GLU A 146 -12.69 -5.25 6.69
CA GLU A 146 -12.34 -5.10 5.27
C GLU A 146 -11.42 -6.24 4.78
N ALA A 147 -10.47 -6.69 5.61
CA ALA A 147 -9.43 -7.62 5.19
C ALA A 147 -9.95 -9.01 4.79
N ASN A 148 -10.92 -9.57 5.53
CA ASN A 148 -11.42 -10.94 5.32
C ASN A 148 -12.63 -11.03 4.37
N LEU A 149 -12.98 -9.93 3.68
CA LEU A 149 -14.11 -9.84 2.78
C LEU A 149 -13.69 -9.99 1.32
N PHE A 150 -14.21 -11.01 0.64
CA PHE A 150 -14.13 -11.15 -0.81
C PHE A 150 -15.42 -10.67 -1.47
N THR A 151 -15.30 -9.85 -2.52
CA THR A 151 -16.44 -9.34 -3.28
C THR A 151 -16.26 -9.62 -4.76
N ALA A 152 -17.25 -10.23 -5.40
CA ALA A 152 -17.25 -10.55 -6.83
C ALA A 152 -18.65 -10.48 -7.44
N LEU A 153 -18.72 -10.40 -8.77
CA LEU A 153 -19.98 -10.58 -9.50
C LEU A 153 -20.20 -12.07 -9.77
N ASP A 154 -21.41 -12.57 -9.52
CA ASP A 154 -21.79 -13.91 -9.94
C ASP A 154 -22.10 -13.98 -11.45
N ALA A 155 -22.41 -15.18 -11.95
CA ALA A 155 -22.76 -15.40 -13.35
C ALA A 155 -24.01 -14.63 -13.83
N LYS A 156 -24.78 -14.04 -12.91
CA LYS A 156 -25.96 -13.18 -13.21
C LYS A 156 -25.63 -11.69 -13.03
N ALA A 157 -24.34 -11.33 -12.98
CA ALA A 157 -23.85 -9.98 -12.73
C ALA A 157 -24.37 -9.37 -11.40
N LYS A 158 -24.69 -10.20 -10.41
CA LYS A 158 -25.08 -9.73 -9.08
C LYS A 158 -23.88 -9.73 -8.16
N LEU A 159 -23.74 -8.66 -7.38
CA LEU A 159 -22.71 -8.57 -6.36
C LEU A 159 -22.91 -9.65 -5.30
N ARG A 160 -21.84 -10.37 -4.99
CA ARG A 160 -21.74 -11.39 -3.94
C ARG A 160 -20.58 -11.05 -3.03
N ARG A 161 -20.74 -11.41 -1.76
CA ARG A 161 -19.78 -11.19 -0.70
C ARG A 161 -19.58 -12.49 0.04
N VAL A 162 -18.33 -12.88 0.23
CA VAL A 162 -17.95 -14.02 1.07
C VAL A 162 -16.98 -13.49 2.11
N ARG A 163 -17.29 -13.72 3.38
CA ARG A 163 -16.44 -13.35 4.50
C ARG A 163 -15.84 -14.61 5.07
N VAL A 164 -14.51 -14.66 5.19
CA VAL A 164 -13.83 -15.77 5.85
C VAL A 164 -14.00 -15.62 7.37
N ARG A 165 -14.68 -16.60 7.99
CA ARG A 165 -15.09 -16.54 9.40
C ARG A 165 -14.12 -17.22 10.35
N ASP A 166 -13.60 -18.38 9.98
CA ASP A 166 -12.67 -19.12 10.84
C ASP A 166 -11.23 -18.66 10.62
N LEU A 167 -10.79 -17.72 11.46
CA LEU A 167 -9.41 -17.22 11.50
C LEU A 167 -8.74 -17.55 12.84
N GLY A 168 -9.31 -18.49 13.61
CA GLY A 168 -8.94 -18.75 14.99
C GLY A 168 -9.15 -17.54 15.91
N GLU A 169 -8.36 -17.44 16.98
CA GLU A 169 -8.40 -16.29 17.88
C GLU A 169 -7.89 -15.04 17.16
N SER A 170 -8.80 -14.16 16.74
CA SER A 170 -8.50 -12.99 15.91
C SER A 170 -8.63 -11.63 16.60
N ALA A 171 -9.24 -11.59 17.79
CA ALA A 171 -9.46 -10.34 18.53
C ALA A 171 -8.13 -9.60 18.76
N HIS A 172 -8.11 -8.32 18.36
CA HIS A 172 -6.97 -7.39 18.49
C HIS A 172 -5.68 -7.80 17.75
N LYS A 173 -5.70 -8.85 16.93
CA LYS A 173 -4.51 -9.26 16.16
C LYS A 173 -4.43 -8.52 14.85
N ALA A 174 -3.22 -8.04 14.54
CA ALA A 174 -2.89 -7.51 13.23
C ALA A 174 -2.89 -8.62 12.15
N MET A 175 -3.15 -8.22 10.91
CA MET A 175 -3.14 -9.09 9.72
C MET A 175 -1.85 -9.88 9.52
N GLU A 176 -0.71 -9.38 10.02
CA GLU A 176 0.58 -10.06 9.97
C GLU A 176 0.65 -11.34 10.82
N ALA A 177 -0.25 -11.48 11.81
CA ALA A 177 -0.36 -12.61 12.73
C ALA A 177 -1.54 -13.55 12.41
N LEU A 178 -2.56 -13.07 11.69
CA LEU A 178 -3.73 -13.85 11.32
C LEU A 178 -3.47 -14.72 10.09
N LYS A 179 -3.72 -16.02 10.19
CA LYS A 179 -3.56 -16.97 9.08
C LYS A 179 -4.85 -17.11 8.30
N LEU A 180 -4.73 -17.11 6.97
CA LEU A 180 -5.81 -17.52 6.08
C LEU A 180 -6.08 -19.02 6.23
N PRO A 181 -7.34 -19.46 6.05
CA PRO A 181 -7.69 -20.88 6.13
C PRO A 181 -6.98 -21.73 5.09
N ALA A 182 -7.10 -23.05 5.27
CA ALA A 182 -6.68 -24.04 4.29
C ALA A 182 -7.57 -24.00 3.02
N PHE A 183 -7.16 -24.71 1.98
CA PHE A 183 -7.90 -24.74 0.72
C PHE A 183 -9.28 -25.38 0.88
N GLU A 184 -9.41 -26.35 1.78
CA GLU A 184 -10.62 -27.14 2.03
C GLU A 184 -11.69 -26.39 2.84
N ASP A 185 -11.37 -25.21 3.37
CA ASP A 185 -12.29 -24.39 4.16
C ASP A 185 -13.56 -23.99 3.38
N GLU A 186 -14.71 -23.98 4.05
CA GLU A 186 -16.01 -23.74 3.42
C GLU A 186 -16.12 -22.34 2.78
N ASP A 187 -15.58 -21.31 3.44
CA ASP A 187 -15.61 -19.94 2.92
C ASP A 187 -14.64 -19.81 1.74
N VAL A 188 -13.49 -20.49 1.78
CA VAL A 188 -12.57 -20.59 0.64
C VAL A 188 -13.24 -21.30 -0.54
N GLN A 189 -13.93 -22.42 -0.31
CA GLN A 189 -14.67 -23.12 -1.37
C GLN A 189 -15.79 -22.24 -1.97
N SER A 190 -16.44 -21.43 -1.15
CA SER A 190 -17.45 -20.46 -1.60
C SER A 190 -16.85 -19.38 -2.52
N ILE A 191 -15.63 -18.88 -2.22
CA ILE A 191 -14.89 -17.97 -3.09
C ILE A 191 -14.58 -18.64 -4.44
N LEU A 192 -14.08 -19.87 -4.41
CA LEU A 192 -13.74 -20.63 -5.62
C LEU A 192 -14.96 -20.88 -6.52
N HIS A 193 -16.14 -21.07 -5.91
CA HIS A 193 -17.39 -21.19 -6.65
C HIS A 193 -17.76 -19.88 -7.36
N LEU A 194 -17.55 -18.72 -6.70
CA LEU A 194 -17.81 -17.41 -7.28
C LEU A 194 -16.90 -17.05 -8.46
N LEU A 195 -15.69 -17.61 -8.54
CA LEU A 195 -14.81 -17.42 -9.71
C LEU A 195 -15.41 -17.97 -11.02
N GLY A 196 -16.46 -18.79 -10.95
CA GLY A 196 -17.18 -19.28 -12.13
C GLY A 196 -16.34 -20.23 -12.99
N LYS A 197 -16.53 -20.19 -14.31
CA LYS A 197 -15.86 -21.04 -15.32
C LYS A 197 -15.12 -20.23 -16.40
N GLY A 198 -14.50 -19.12 -16.00
CA GLY A 198 -13.77 -18.25 -16.93
C GLY A 198 -12.51 -18.91 -17.50
N PRO A 199 -11.97 -18.41 -18.62
CA PRO A 199 -10.81 -18.99 -19.32
C PRO A 199 -9.49 -18.89 -18.54
N ARG A 200 -9.46 -18.12 -17.45
CA ARG A 200 -8.30 -17.92 -16.57
C ARG A 200 -8.55 -18.38 -15.14
N ARG A 201 -9.55 -19.27 -14.97
CA ARG A 201 -10.01 -19.70 -13.66
C ARG A 201 -8.90 -20.43 -12.92
N GLU A 202 -8.22 -21.36 -13.59
CA GLU A 202 -7.17 -22.17 -12.99
C GLU A 202 -6.02 -21.29 -12.49
N GLU A 203 -5.60 -20.28 -13.26
CA GLU A 203 -4.60 -19.31 -12.81
C GLU A 203 -5.08 -18.48 -11.61
N ALA A 204 -6.36 -18.08 -11.58
CA ALA A 204 -6.92 -17.36 -10.43
C ALA A 204 -6.93 -18.23 -9.16
N ILE A 205 -7.22 -19.53 -9.30
CA ILE A 205 -7.17 -20.49 -8.20
C ILE A 205 -5.74 -20.71 -7.72
N GLU A 206 -4.79 -20.83 -8.64
CA GLU A 206 -3.37 -20.94 -8.30
C GLU A 206 -2.88 -19.71 -7.53
N LEU A 207 -3.24 -18.51 -7.97
CA LEU A 207 -2.90 -17.27 -7.27
C LEU A 207 -3.48 -17.25 -5.86
N LEU A 208 -4.74 -17.61 -5.67
CA LEU A 208 -5.36 -17.68 -4.34
C LEU A 208 -4.62 -18.69 -3.46
N ARG A 209 -4.30 -19.87 -3.99
CA ARG A 209 -3.59 -20.94 -3.27
C ARG A 209 -2.22 -20.54 -2.75
N LEU A 210 -1.52 -19.62 -3.42
CA LEU A 210 -0.21 -19.14 -2.95
C LEU A 210 -0.27 -18.56 -1.53
N GLY A 211 -1.40 -17.97 -1.14
CA GLY A 211 -1.56 -17.29 0.14
C GLY A 211 -2.25 -18.09 1.25
N LEU A 212 -2.95 -19.18 0.91
CA LEU A 212 -3.69 -19.97 1.90
C LEU A 212 -2.76 -20.61 2.94
N GLY A 213 -3.23 -20.72 4.18
CA GLY A 213 -2.43 -21.20 5.32
C GLY A 213 -1.33 -20.23 5.81
N SER A 214 -1.12 -19.10 5.13
CA SER A 214 -0.15 -18.07 5.52
C SER A 214 -0.84 -16.81 6.05
N SER A 215 -0.07 -15.84 6.55
CA SER A 215 -0.68 -14.58 7.01
C SER A 215 -1.23 -13.75 5.85
N PHE A 216 -2.17 -12.84 6.12
CA PHE A 216 -2.71 -11.93 5.10
C PHE A 216 -1.61 -11.18 4.34
N GLY A 217 -0.61 -10.65 5.06
CA GLY A 217 0.54 -9.96 4.46
C GLY A 217 1.39 -10.86 3.56
N VAL A 218 1.62 -12.11 3.96
CA VAL A 218 2.33 -13.10 3.11
C VAL A 218 1.51 -13.44 1.87
N ALA A 219 0.19 -13.61 2.03
CA ALA A 219 -0.71 -13.97 0.96
C ALA A 219 -0.74 -12.95 -0.18
N ILE A 220 -0.99 -11.68 0.15
CA ILE A 220 -1.03 -10.61 -0.87
C ILE A 220 0.34 -10.44 -1.54
N ASN A 221 1.43 -10.54 -0.78
CA ASN A 221 2.78 -10.38 -1.31
C ASN A 221 3.15 -11.49 -2.30
N ARG A 222 2.82 -12.75 -2.01
CA ARG A 222 3.04 -13.86 -2.95
C ARG A 222 2.24 -13.68 -4.24
N MET A 223 0.98 -13.25 -4.12
CA MET A 223 0.12 -12.97 -5.29
C MET A 223 0.71 -11.87 -6.16
N LEU A 224 1.11 -10.75 -5.55
CA LEU A 224 1.67 -9.60 -6.29
C LEU A 224 3.03 -9.91 -6.91
N LEU A 225 3.91 -10.61 -6.19
CA LEU A 225 5.20 -11.07 -6.74
C LEU A 225 5.01 -12.01 -7.93
N LYS A 226 3.98 -12.87 -7.91
CA LYS A 226 3.66 -13.75 -9.04
C LYS A 226 3.08 -12.97 -10.22
N LEU A 227 2.15 -12.03 -9.97
CA LEU A 227 1.49 -11.23 -11.00
C LEU A 227 2.43 -10.25 -11.71
N PHE A 228 3.40 -9.69 -10.98
CA PHE A 228 4.34 -8.67 -11.46
C PHE A 228 5.79 -9.17 -11.48
N ALA A 229 5.98 -10.47 -11.71
CA ALA A 229 7.29 -11.13 -11.66
C ALA A 229 8.31 -10.48 -12.60
N ASP A 230 7.87 -10.05 -13.79
CA ASP A 230 8.74 -9.46 -14.81
C ASP A 230 8.95 -7.94 -14.64
N ASP A 231 8.24 -7.32 -13.70
CA ASP A 231 8.26 -5.87 -13.49
C ASP A 231 9.18 -5.43 -12.33
N GLY A 232 9.83 -6.39 -11.67
CA GLY A 232 10.75 -6.12 -10.58
C GLY A 232 10.10 -5.46 -9.36
N LEU A 233 8.84 -5.80 -9.08
CA LEU A 233 8.11 -5.31 -7.92
C LEU A 233 8.81 -5.72 -6.61
N ILE A 234 9.03 -4.75 -5.73
CA ILE A 234 9.46 -4.99 -4.36
C ILE A 234 8.23 -4.98 -3.47
N VAL A 235 8.07 -5.99 -2.62
CA VAL A 235 6.99 -6.06 -1.61
C VAL A 235 7.55 -5.92 -0.21
N VAL A 236 6.84 -5.21 0.66
CA VAL A 236 7.29 -4.88 2.02
C VAL A 236 6.15 -5.06 3.01
N GLU A 237 6.40 -5.80 4.09
CA GLU A 237 5.59 -5.73 5.31
C GLU A 237 6.29 -4.88 6.37
N PRO A 238 5.55 -4.06 7.15
CA PRO A 238 6.15 -3.10 8.08
C PRO A 238 6.96 -3.73 9.21
N ARG A 239 6.59 -4.95 9.63
CA ARG A 239 7.39 -5.76 10.57
C ARG A 239 8.86 -5.91 10.16
N HIS A 240 9.18 -5.89 8.86
CA HIS A 240 10.56 -6.00 8.41
C HIS A 240 11.38 -4.73 8.70
N LEU A 241 10.70 -3.59 8.81
CA LEU A 241 11.31 -2.27 8.97
C LEU A 241 11.39 -1.79 10.42
N ARG A 242 10.61 -2.37 11.35
CA ARG A 242 10.60 -1.98 12.78
C ARG A 242 11.97 -2.00 13.47
N ARG A 243 12.92 -2.77 12.92
CA ARG A 243 14.30 -2.89 13.43
C ARG A 243 15.20 -1.69 13.11
N PHE A 244 14.84 -0.87 12.12
CA PHE A 244 15.71 0.19 11.63
C PHE A 244 15.59 1.44 12.50
N ALA A 245 16.69 2.19 12.61
CA ALA A 245 16.77 3.39 13.44
C ALA A 245 15.70 4.43 13.07
N GLY A 246 15.46 4.66 11.78
CA GLY A 246 14.44 5.61 11.34
C GLY A 246 13.01 5.26 11.81
N PHE A 247 12.66 3.97 11.93
CA PHE A 247 11.38 3.59 12.52
C PHE A 247 11.33 3.93 14.02
N ARG A 248 12.42 3.62 14.74
CA ARG A 248 12.52 3.92 16.18
C ARG A 248 12.47 5.42 16.46
N GLU A 249 13.08 6.23 15.61
CA GLU A 249 13.08 7.68 15.72
C GLU A 249 11.68 8.26 15.60
N VAL A 250 10.92 7.86 14.57
CA VAL A 250 9.53 8.32 14.37
C VAL A 250 8.64 7.95 15.55
N ILE A 251 8.72 6.71 16.04
CA ILE A 251 7.94 6.27 17.20
C ILE A 251 8.42 6.95 18.49
N GLY A 252 9.73 7.14 18.65
CA GLY A 252 10.33 7.83 19.80
C GLY A 252 9.87 9.27 19.89
N GLN A 253 9.81 9.99 18.77
CA GLN A 253 9.29 11.37 18.73
C GLN A 253 7.84 11.46 19.22
N GLU A 254 6.98 10.51 18.83
CA GLU A 254 5.59 10.47 19.30
C GLU A 254 5.49 10.20 20.82
N ILE A 255 6.36 9.35 21.36
CA ILE A 255 6.41 9.03 22.80
C ILE A 255 6.98 10.18 23.62
N GLU A 256 8.07 10.79 23.17
CA GLU A 256 8.78 11.86 23.88
C GLU A 256 8.06 13.21 23.78
N ASN A 257 7.37 13.46 22.66
CA ASN A 257 6.61 14.68 22.41
C ASN A 257 5.14 14.34 22.13
N PRO A 258 4.44 13.76 23.12
CA PRO A 258 3.06 13.36 22.95
C PRO A 258 2.21 14.57 22.56
N ARG A 259 1.25 14.35 21.67
CA ARG A 259 0.34 15.38 21.12
C ARG A 259 0.97 16.36 20.13
N SER A 260 2.27 16.31 19.84
CA SER A 260 2.86 17.15 18.78
C SER A 260 2.20 16.88 17.42
N VAL A 261 2.00 15.60 17.08
CA VAL A 261 1.24 15.18 15.89
C VAL A 261 -0.24 15.59 16.00
N ALA A 262 -0.88 15.42 17.15
CA ALA A 262 -2.28 15.83 17.36
C ALA A 262 -2.49 17.34 17.19
N ALA A 263 -1.54 18.17 17.64
CA ALA A 263 -1.55 19.62 17.46
C ALA A 263 -1.34 19.99 15.98
N ALA A 264 -0.39 19.33 15.29
CA ALA A 264 -0.20 19.53 13.86
C ALA A 264 -1.46 19.14 13.05
N LEU A 265 -2.13 18.05 13.43
CA LEU A 265 -3.39 17.62 12.82
C LEU A 265 -4.52 18.63 13.06
N HIS A 266 -4.64 19.20 14.27
CA HIS A 266 -5.59 20.28 14.55
C HIS A 266 -5.35 21.49 13.62
N LEU A 267 -4.11 21.97 13.53
CA LEU A 267 -3.77 23.10 12.67
C LEU A 267 -4.07 22.81 11.20
N ARG A 268 -3.73 21.62 10.69
CA ARG A 268 -4.03 21.25 9.31
C ARG A 268 -5.53 21.12 9.06
N ARG A 269 -6.29 20.61 10.02
CA ARG A 269 -7.75 20.52 9.95
C ARG A 269 -8.38 21.91 9.83
N GLU A 270 -8.01 22.84 10.71
CA GLU A 270 -8.52 24.22 10.66
C GLU A 270 -8.22 24.87 9.31
N GLU A 271 -7.00 24.70 8.78
CA GLU A 271 -6.65 25.22 7.45
C GLU A 271 -7.45 24.61 6.31
N LEU A 272 -7.76 23.31 6.37
CA LEU A 272 -8.59 22.63 5.39
C LEU A 272 -10.03 23.13 5.44
N GLU A 273 -10.61 23.20 6.63
CA GLU A 273 -11.98 23.63 6.88
C GLU A 273 -12.17 25.11 6.48
N ASN A 274 -11.21 25.98 6.80
CA ASN A 274 -11.19 27.40 6.39
C ASN A 274 -11.13 27.58 4.86
N ARG A 275 -10.66 26.57 4.11
CA ARG A 275 -10.64 26.56 2.64
C ARG A 275 -11.85 25.84 2.02
N GLY A 276 -12.82 25.47 2.84
CA GLY A 276 -14.04 24.79 2.42
C GLY A 276 -13.86 23.30 2.15
N PHE A 277 -12.81 22.67 2.67
CA PHE A 277 -12.60 21.22 2.56
C PHE A 277 -12.97 20.50 3.86
N HIS A 278 -13.48 19.27 3.74
CA HIS A 278 -13.68 18.39 4.88
C HIS A 278 -12.36 17.76 5.32
N ALA A 279 -12.04 17.86 6.61
CA ALA A 279 -10.86 17.21 7.21
C ALA A 279 -11.16 15.72 7.51
N PRO A 280 -10.46 14.76 6.86
CA PRO A 280 -10.81 13.33 6.97
C PRO A 280 -10.36 12.67 8.29
N LEU A 281 -9.38 13.26 8.99
CA LEU A 281 -8.80 12.69 10.20
C LEU A 281 -9.14 13.53 11.42
N ALA A 282 -9.61 12.87 12.49
CA ALA A 282 -9.77 13.49 13.80
C ALA A 282 -8.46 13.35 14.60
N PRO A 283 -7.99 14.42 15.27
CA PRO A 283 -6.90 14.32 16.22
C PRO A 283 -7.27 13.34 17.34
N SER A 284 -6.35 12.44 17.68
CA SER A 284 -6.53 11.49 18.79
C SER A 284 -6.13 12.14 20.11
N GLU A 285 -6.83 11.81 21.19
CA GLU A 285 -6.40 12.09 22.57
C GLU A 285 -5.27 11.15 23.03
N TYR A 286 -5.09 10.04 22.31
CA TYR A 286 -4.06 9.03 22.54
C TYR A 286 -2.84 9.25 21.64
N LEU A 287 -1.76 8.51 21.93
CA LEU A 287 -0.61 8.46 21.05
C LEU A 287 -0.99 7.86 19.70
N ASN A 288 -0.38 8.35 18.62
CA ASN A 288 -0.54 7.85 17.26
C ASN A 288 0.29 6.59 17.00
N THR A 289 0.43 5.73 18.01
CA THR A 289 1.15 4.46 17.96
C THR A 289 0.36 3.37 18.68
N PHE A 290 0.52 2.13 18.21
CA PHE A 290 0.01 0.94 18.87
C PHE A 290 1.16 0.17 19.52
N ALA A 291 0.86 -0.57 20.59
CA ALA A 291 1.80 -1.47 21.25
C ALA A 291 1.23 -2.88 21.23
N LEU A 292 2.08 -3.87 20.90
CA LEU A 292 1.73 -5.28 21.00
C LEU A 292 2.11 -5.79 22.39
N ILE A 293 1.13 -6.20 23.18
CA ILE A 293 1.28 -6.74 24.53
C ILE A 293 0.93 -8.23 24.47
N SER A 294 1.91 -9.10 24.73
CA SER A 294 1.74 -10.56 24.65
C SER A 294 1.23 -11.05 23.28
N GLY A 295 1.63 -10.37 22.21
CA GLY A 295 1.24 -10.71 20.82
C GLY A 295 -0.18 -10.30 20.44
N ARG A 296 -0.78 -9.37 21.19
CA ARG A 296 -2.10 -8.77 20.95
C ARG A 296 -2.01 -7.26 21.05
#